data_AF-A0A1I4FM26-F1
#
_entry.id   AF-A0A1I4FM26-F1
#
_cell.length_a   1.000
_cell.length_b   1.000
_cell.length_c   1.000
_cell.angle_alpha   90.00
_cell.angle_beta   90.00
_cell.angle_gamma   90.00
#
_symmetry.space_group_name_H-M   'P 1'
#
loop_
_entity.id
_entity.type
_entity.pdbx_description
1 polymer ?
#
loop_
_entity_poly.entity_id
_entity_poly.type
_entity_poly.pdbx_seq_one_letter_code
_entity_poly.pdbx_strand_id
1 'polypeptide(L)'
;MTPAAAIAMLDQEIREHGQDVVLRRPVANAAAIEKPSRAFVRGYRPDELAGGLQQGDTQVVLSPTGLPVEFADADATRLRKLDRIIFDGRTRTVKFVEPVRIAGTLVRMNVTVEG
;
A
#
# COMPACT_ATOMS: atom_id res chain seq x y z
N MET A 1 -10.16 -19.50 8.03
CA MET A 1 -10.15 -18.03 8.17
C MET A 1 -11.10 -17.47 7.12
N THR A 2 -12.05 -16.61 7.50
CA THR A 2 -12.94 -15.94 6.52
C THR A 2 -12.27 -14.66 6.00
N PRO A 3 -12.63 -14.15 4.80
CA PRO A 3 -12.06 -12.91 4.29
C PRO A 3 -12.31 -11.71 5.22
N ALA A 4 -13.51 -11.61 5.79
CA ALA A 4 -13.85 -10.56 6.75
C ALA A 4 -13.00 -10.62 8.02
N ALA A 5 -12.74 -11.82 8.55
CA ALA A 5 -11.85 -11.99 9.69
C ALA A 5 -10.40 -11.59 9.35
N ALA A 6 -9.92 -11.93 8.15
CA ALA A 6 -8.58 -11.54 7.70
C ALA A 6 -8.42 -10.02 7.57
N ILE A 7 -9.44 -9.32 7.02
CA ILE A 7 -9.46 -7.85 6.93
C ILE A 7 -9.50 -7.24 8.33
N ALA A 8 -10.37 -7.71 9.22
CA ALA A 8 -10.48 -7.16 10.57
C ALA A 8 -9.19 -7.34 11.38
N MET A 9 -8.51 -8.50 11.23
CA MET A 9 -7.20 -8.72 11.84
C MET A 9 -6.16 -7.75 11.27
N LEU A 10 -6.09 -7.60 9.94
CA LEU A 10 -5.14 -6.65 9.33
C LEU A 10 -5.42 -5.20 9.74
N ASP A 11 -6.69 -4.81 9.86
CA ASP A 11 -7.08 -3.47 10.32
C ASP A 11 -6.62 -3.21 11.75
N GLN A 12 -6.70 -4.22 12.62
CA GLN A 12 -6.17 -4.16 13.97
C GLN A 12 -4.65 -3.94 13.96
N GLU A 13 -3.92 -4.76 13.21
CA GLU A 13 -2.45 -4.69 13.12
C GLU A 13 -1.97 -3.36 12.55
N ILE A 14 -2.61 -2.85 11.50
CA ILE A 14 -2.26 -1.53 10.92
C ILE A 14 -2.59 -0.40 11.89
N ARG A 15 -3.66 -0.53 12.68
CA ARG A 15 -3.99 0.48 13.69
C ARG A 15 -2.92 0.53 14.79
N GLU A 16 -2.49 -0.64 15.27
CA GLU A 16 -1.55 -0.76 16.39
C GLU A 16 -0.09 -0.53 16.00
N HIS A 17 0.33 -1.04 14.83
CA HIS A 17 1.73 -1.07 14.40
C HIS A 17 2.01 -0.34 13.09
N GLY A 18 0.97 0.15 12.41
CA GLY A 18 1.13 0.97 11.22
C GLY A 18 1.56 2.39 11.54
N GLN A 19 1.96 3.09 10.48
CA GLN A 19 2.30 4.51 10.50
C GLN A 19 1.42 5.28 9.50
N ASP A 20 1.33 6.59 9.72
CA ASP A 20 0.57 7.47 8.86
C ASP A 20 1.31 7.70 7.55
N VAL A 21 0.59 7.56 6.44
CA VAL A 21 1.12 7.74 5.10
C VAL A 21 0.19 8.63 4.28
N VAL A 22 0.72 9.32 3.28
CA VAL A 22 -0.09 10.04 2.30
C VAL A 22 0.00 9.33 0.96
N LEU A 23 -1.14 8.87 0.47
CA LEU A 23 -1.28 8.37 -0.89
C LEU A 23 -1.41 9.57 -1.82
N ARG A 24 -0.56 9.63 -2.83
CA ARG A 24 -0.50 10.73 -3.80
C ARG A 24 -0.60 10.19 -5.21
N ARG A 25 -1.60 10.65 -5.97
CA ARG A 25 -1.71 10.39 -7.40
C ARG A 25 -1.36 11.66 -8.20
N PRO A 26 -0.29 11.65 -9.00
CA PRO A 26 -0.03 12.73 -9.94
C PRO A 26 -1.13 12.75 -11.02
N VAL A 27 -1.63 13.94 -11.33
CA VAL A 27 -2.64 14.16 -12.39
C VAL A 27 -2.06 15.16 -13.39
N ALA A 28 -2.15 14.86 -14.68
CA ALA A 28 -1.66 15.76 -15.72
C ALA A 28 -2.51 17.04 -15.73
N ASN A 29 -1.85 18.20 -15.74
CA ASN A 29 -2.47 19.53 -15.82
C ASN A 29 -3.48 19.84 -14.68
N ALA A 30 -3.36 19.18 -13.54
CA ALA A 30 -4.20 19.42 -12.36
C ALA A 30 -3.41 19.21 -11.07
N ALA A 31 -4.00 19.62 -9.94
CA ALA A 31 -3.46 19.32 -8.62
C ALA A 31 -3.41 17.79 -8.40
N ALA A 32 -2.34 17.32 -7.75
CA ALA A 32 -2.24 15.92 -7.36
C ALA A 32 -3.32 15.59 -6.34
N ILE A 33 -3.88 14.38 -6.43
CA ILE A 33 -4.81 13.87 -5.43
C ILE A 33 -3.98 13.34 -4.28
N GLU A 34 -4.12 13.95 -3.10
CA GLU A 34 -3.45 13.51 -1.87
C GLU A 34 -4.48 13.13 -0.82
N LYS A 35 -4.32 11.94 -0.24
CA LYS A 35 -5.23 11.41 0.79
C LYS A 35 -4.44 10.74 1.90
N PRO A 36 -4.73 11.06 3.17
CA PRO A 36 -4.12 10.35 4.30
C PRO A 36 -4.63 8.91 4.34
N SER A 37 -3.77 8.01 4.78
CA SER A 37 -4.09 6.61 5.05
C SER A 37 -3.13 6.11 6.14
N ARG A 38 -3.32 4.85 6.58
CA ARG A 38 -2.42 4.20 7.53
C ARG A 38 -1.94 2.89 6.92
N ALA A 39 -0.65 2.63 7.01
CA ALA A 39 -0.03 1.48 6.41
C ALA A 39 1.02 0.89 7.33
N PHE A 40 1.26 -0.41 7.23
CA PHE A 40 2.46 -1.00 7.81
C PHE A 40 3.60 -0.89 6.80
N VAL A 41 4.69 -0.25 7.20
CA VAL A 41 5.82 0.05 6.31
C VAL A 41 7.07 -0.61 6.87
N ARG A 42 7.77 -1.38 6.03
CA ARG A 42 9.04 -1.99 6.39
C ARG A 42 10.02 -2.02 5.22
N GLY A 43 11.31 -1.87 5.50
CA GLY A 43 12.35 -2.18 4.52
C GLY A 43 12.41 -3.68 4.23
N TYR A 44 12.86 -4.04 3.03
CA TYR A 44 13.21 -5.42 2.72
C TYR A 44 14.49 -5.84 3.43
N ARG A 45 14.54 -7.07 3.92
CA ARG A 45 15.75 -7.68 4.47
C ARG A 45 16.69 -8.11 3.34
N PRO A 46 18.00 -8.26 3.59
CA PRO A 46 18.97 -8.63 2.55
C PRO A 46 18.64 -9.93 1.82
N ASP A 47 18.06 -10.91 2.51
CA ASP A 47 17.60 -12.20 1.96
C ASP A 47 16.34 -12.09 1.10
N GLU A 48 15.60 -10.98 1.24
CA GLU A 48 14.40 -10.68 0.43
C GLU A 48 14.74 -9.91 -0.85
N LEU A 49 16.00 -9.47 -1.05
CA LEU A 49 16.46 -8.72 -2.23
C LEU A 49 16.64 -9.61 -3.48
N ALA A 50 15.60 -10.37 -3.83
CA ALA A 50 15.53 -11.18 -5.04
C ALA A 50 14.51 -10.58 -6.03
N GLY A 51 14.54 -11.04 -7.29
CA GLY A 51 13.46 -10.73 -8.25
C GLY A 51 13.34 -9.25 -8.67
N GLY A 52 14.42 -8.48 -8.62
CA GLY A 52 14.43 -7.06 -9.04
C GLY A 52 14.11 -6.06 -7.93
N LEU A 53 14.02 -6.53 -6.68
CA LEU A 53 14.08 -5.68 -5.49
C LEU A 53 15.50 -5.15 -5.28
N GLN A 54 15.62 -3.87 -4.96
CA GLN A 54 16.90 -3.20 -4.72
C GLN A 54 17.02 -2.75 -3.27
N GLN A 55 18.26 -2.57 -2.81
CA GLN A 55 18.52 -1.95 -1.52
C GLN A 55 17.94 -0.53 -1.52
N GLY A 56 17.02 -0.26 -0.60
CA GLY A 56 16.27 1.00 -0.55
C GLY A 56 14.78 0.84 -0.88
N ASP A 57 14.40 -0.23 -1.59
CA ASP A 57 13.00 -0.58 -1.80
C ASP A 57 12.33 -0.84 -0.44
N THR A 58 11.07 -0.42 -0.32
CA THR A 58 10.29 -0.55 0.90
C THR A 58 8.99 -1.28 0.60
N GLN A 59 8.61 -2.19 1.49
CA GLN A 59 7.30 -2.83 1.47
C GLN A 59 6.31 -1.97 2.27
N VAL A 60 5.19 -1.67 1.64
CA VAL A 60 4.05 -0.98 2.24
C VAL A 60 2.85 -1.93 2.17
N VAL A 61 2.28 -2.25 3.33
CA VAL A 61 1.12 -3.13 3.45
C VAL A 61 -0.10 -2.28 3.80
N LEU A 62 -1.13 -2.37 2.96
CA LEU A 62 -2.37 -1.62 3.07
C LEU A 62 -3.55 -2.58 3.23
N SER A 63 -4.50 -2.19 4.09
CA SER A 63 -5.80 -2.85 4.17
C SER A 63 -6.78 -2.29 3.13
N PRO A 64 -7.65 -3.12 2.54
CA PRO A 64 -8.72 -2.66 1.65
C PRO A 64 -9.65 -1.62 2.27
N THR A 65 -9.94 -1.70 3.56
CA THR A 65 -10.84 -0.78 4.28
C THR A 65 -10.16 0.54 4.67
N GLY A 66 -8.82 0.55 4.75
CA GLY A 66 -8.01 1.74 5.03
C GLY A 66 -7.71 2.60 3.80
N LEU A 67 -8.18 2.19 2.61
CA LEU A 67 -7.97 2.95 1.39
C LEU A 67 -9.02 4.06 1.20
N PRO A 68 -8.60 5.30 0.91
CA PRO A 68 -9.49 6.36 0.46
C PRO A 68 -10.19 5.99 -0.85
N VAL A 69 -11.41 6.51 -1.06
CA VAL A 69 -12.24 6.21 -2.25
C VAL A 69 -11.56 6.54 -3.58
N GLU A 70 -10.64 7.49 -3.61
CA GLU A 70 -9.85 7.85 -4.79
C GLU A 70 -8.80 6.78 -5.15
N PHE A 71 -8.42 5.97 -4.17
CA PHE A 71 -7.46 4.86 -4.26
C PHE A 71 -8.11 3.49 -4.06
N ALA A 72 -9.43 3.43 -3.84
CA ALA A 72 -10.24 2.22 -3.83
C ALA A 72 -11.12 2.14 -5.10
N ASP A 73 -11.30 0.94 -5.66
CA ASP A 73 -12.25 0.70 -6.76
C ASP A 73 -13.25 -0.41 -6.35
N ALA A 74 -14.26 -0.69 -7.17
CA ALA A 74 -15.27 -1.72 -6.89
C ALA A 74 -14.67 -3.12 -6.61
N ASP A 75 -13.49 -3.43 -7.18
CA ASP A 75 -12.71 -4.65 -6.93
C ASP A 75 -11.53 -4.46 -5.93
N ALA A 76 -11.51 -3.32 -5.24
CA ALA A 76 -10.56 -2.90 -4.20
C ALA A 76 -9.09 -2.78 -4.63
N THR A 77 -8.80 -2.67 -5.94
CA THR A 77 -7.45 -2.32 -6.43
C THR A 77 -7.50 -1.03 -7.25
N ARG A 78 -7.18 0.10 -6.61
CA ARG A 78 -6.94 1.36 -7.33
C ARG A 78 -5.62 2.04 -7.02
N LEU A 79 -4.74 1.46 -6.20
CA LEU A 79 -3.35 1.91 -6.18
C LEU A 79 -2.64 1.38 -7.44
N ARG A 80 -1.94 2.26 -8.15
CA ARG A 80 -1.36 1.97 -9.47
C ARG A 80 0.14 2.21 -9.46
N LYS A 81 0.84 1.61 -10.42
CA LYS A 81 2.22 1.99 -10.74
C LYS A 81 2.28 3.50 -11.00
N LEU A 82 3.35 4.16 -10.53
CA LEU A 82 3.56 5.61 -10.57
C LEU A 82 2.71 6.46 -9.62
N ASP A 83 1.73 5.88 -8.91
CA ASP A 83 1.25 6.53 -7.69
C ASP A 83 2.43 6.66 -6.70
N ARG A 84 2.31 7.58 -5.77
CA ARG A 84 3.34 7.89 -4.78
C ARG A 84 2.80 7.65 -3.39
N ILE A 85 3.65 7.18 -2.50
CA ILE A 85 3.37 7.07 -1.07
C ILE A 85 4.39 7.93 -0.35
N ILE A 86 3.89 8.86 0.46
CA ILE A 86 4.71 9.78 1.23
C ILE A 86 4.68 9.35 2.69
N PHE A 87 5.85 9.10 3.25
CA PHE A 87 6.06 8.79 4.67
C PHE A 87 7.50 9.15 5.04
N ASP A 88 7.77 9.40 6.32
CA ASP A 88 9.09 9.87 6.80
C ASP A 88 9.63 11.10 6.05
N GLY A 89 8.74 11.98 5.57
CA GLY A 89 9.09 13.15 4.76
C GLY A 89 9.64 12.82 3.36
N ARG A 90 9.63 11.55 2.95
CA ARG A 90 10.12 11.06 1.66
C ARG A 90 8.96 10.69 0.76
N THR A 91 9.09 11.03 -0.52
CA THR A 91 8.13 10.62 -1.54
C THR A 91 8.67 9.41 -2.26
N ARG A 92 8.00 8.26 -2.10
CA ARG A 92 8.38 7.02 -2.76
C ARG A 92 7.39 6.66 -3.86
N THR A 93 7.87 6.08 -4.94
CA THR A 93 7.06 5.75 -6.11
C THR A 93 6.66 4.28 -6.08
N VAL A 94 5.39 4.00 -6.35
CA VAL A 94 4.86 2.64 -6.45
C VAL A 94 5.43 1.94 -7.68
N LYS A 95 6.15 0.84 -7.42
CA LYS A 95 6.77 -0.03 -8.42
C LYS A 95 5.87 -1.21 -8.77
N PHE A 96 5.38 -1.91 -7.73
CA PHE A 96 4.50 -3.06 -7.85
C PHE A 96 3.40 -3.02 -6.80
N VAL A 97 2.20 -3.47 -7.19
CA VAL A 97 1.06 -3.68 -6.29
C VAL A 97 0.63 -5.13 -6.44
N GLU A 98 0.76 -5.91 -5.38
CA GLU A 98 0.35 -7.30 -5.31
C GLU A 98 -0.92 -7.40 -4.44
N PRO A 99 -2.09 -7.63 -5.06
CA PRO A 99 -3.33 -7.88 -4.33
C PRO A 99 -3.34 -9.30 -3.77
N VAL A 100 -3.64 -9.43 -2.48
CA VAL A 100 -3.78 -10.72 -1.79
C VAL A 100 -5.26 -11.00 -1.56
N ARG A 101 -5.73 -12.14 -2.07
CA ARG A 101 -7.14 -12.54 -2.02
C ARG A 101 -7.31 -13.83 -1.22
N ILE A 102 -8.38 -13.89 -0.42
CA ILE A 102 -8.85 -15.11 0.26
C ILE A 102 -10.25 -15.39 -0.26
N ALA A 103 -10.49 -16.60 -0.77
CA ALA A 103 -11.76 -16.98 -1.38
C ALA A 103 -12.27 -15.97 -2.44
N GLY A 104 -11.36 -15.39 -3.24
CA GLY A 104 -11.67 -14.39 -4.26
C GLY A 104 -11.82 -12.95 -3.76
N THR A 105 -11.98 -12.73 -2.45
CA THR A 105 -12.11 -11.40 -1.84
C THR A 105 -10.74 -10.80 -1.55
N LEU A 106 -10.52 -9.53 -1.91
CA LEU A 106 -9.29 -8.81 -1.55
C LEU A 106 -9.24 -8.58 -0.03
N VAL A 107 -8.13 -8.97 0.58
CA VAL A 107 -7.92 -8.81 2.03
C VAL A 107 -6.71 -7.95 2.39
N ARG A 108 -5.74 -7.79 1.47
CA ARG A 108 -4.50 -7.05 1.70
C ARG A 108 -3.89 -6.63 0.37
N MET A 109 -3.15 -5.52 0.37
CA MET A 109 -2.27 -5.15 -0.73
C MET A 109 -0.84 -5.05 -0.23
N ASN A 110 0.05 -5.79 -0.88
CA ASN A 110 1.49 -5.65 -0.70
C ASN A 110 2.01 -4.72 -1.78
N VAL A 111 2.60 -3.60 -1.40
CA VAL A 111 3.06 -2.58 -2.32
C VAL A 111 4.57 -2.45 -2.18
N THR A 112 5.28 -2.56 -3.29
CA THR A 112 6.70 -2.23 -3.34
C THR A 112 6.83 -0.79 -3.82
N VAL A 113 7.53 0.02 -3.03
CA VAL A 113 7.87 1.40 -3.39
C VAL A 113 9.39 1.60 -3.45
N GLU A 114 9.82 2.46 -4.36
CA GLU A 114 11.22 2.83 -4.57
C GLU A 114 11.43 4.34 -4.33
N GLY A 115 12.67 4.74 -4.03
CA GLY A 115 13.05 6.11 -3.66
C GLY A 115 13.25 6.25 -2.15
#